data_AF-A0A2W6DWP4-F1
#
_entry.id   AF-A0A2W6DWP4-F1
#
_cell.length_a   1.000
_cell.length_b   1.000
_cell.length_c   1.000
_cell.angle_alpha   90.00
_cell.angle_beta   90.00
_cell.angle_gamma   90.00
#
_symmetry.space_group_name_H-M   'P 1'
#
loop_
_entity.id
_entity.type
_entity.pdbx_description
1 polymer ?
#
loop_
_entity_poly.entity_id
_entity_poly.type
_entity_poly.pdbx_seq_one_letter_code
_entity_poly.pdbx_strand_id
1 'polypeptide(L)'
;MYRVETDSNAMEQIAALPVDALADYAQVLGVLELVPWNGAPLRDDNPDAAVRTLPFGRAGMVTYLILEDQRRIDVLNVLWTG
;
A
#
# COMPACT_ATOMS: atom_id res chain seq x y z
N MET A 1 -1.32 12.72 -9.87
CA MET A 1 -0.91 12.36 -8.50
C MET A 1 -2.14 11.94 -7.71
N TYR A 2 -2.04 10.95 -6.83
CA TYR A 2 -3.08 10.55 -5.89
C TYR A 2 -2.74 11.07 -4.50
N ARG A 3 -3.75 11.33 -3.66
CA ARG A 3 -3.56 11.55 -2.22
C ARG A 3 -3.56 10.21 -1.52
N VAL A 4 -2.55 9.95 -0.68
CA VAL A 4 -2.53 8.74 0.16
C VAL A 4 -3.10 9.07 1.53
N GLU A 5 -4.12 8.33 1.92
CA GLU A 5 -4.70 8.31 3.26
C GLU A 5 -4.41 6.95 3.89
N THR A 6 -4.21 6.91 5.21
CA THR A 6 -3.82 5.70 5.92
C THR A 6 -4.84 5.41 6.99
N ASP A 7 -5.45 4.23 6.93
CA ASP A 7 -6.41 3.80 7.95
C ASP A 7 -5.73 3.65 9.31
N SER A 8 -6.49 3.85 10.39
CA SER A 8 -5.96 3.81 11.76
C SER A 8 -5.24 2.49 12.08
N ASN A 9 -5.74 1.37 11.58
CA ASN A 9 -5.09 0.06 11.73
C ASN A 9 -3.75 -0.01 10.99
N ALA A 10 -3.70 0.51 9.76
CA ALA A 10 -2.46 0.59 8.99
C ALA A 10 -1.45 1.54 9.66
N MET A 11 -1.91 2.62 10.29
CA MET A 11 -1.06 3.55 11.03
C MET A 11 -0.30 2.85 12.17
N GLU A 12 -1.00 2.02 12.95
CA GLU A 12 -0.41 1.22 14.03
C GLU A 12 0.61 0.21 13.49
N GLN A 13 0.32 -0.40 12.35
CA GLN A 13 1.22 -1.35 11.69
C GLN A 13 2.50 -0.68 11.15
N ILE A 14 2.36 0.52 10.56
CA ILE A 14 3.49 1.31 10.10
C ILE A 14 4.37 1.74 11.28
N ALA A 15 3.75 2.14 12.39
CA ALA A 15 4.48 2.50 13.61
C ALA A 15 5.26 1.32 14.22
N ALA A 16 4.82 0.09 13.97
CA ALA A 16 5.50 -1.13 14.40
C ALA A 16 6.59 -1.62 13.43
N LEU A 17 6.77 -0.97 12.28
CA LEU A 17 7.80 -1.37 11.32
C LEU A 17 9.22 -1.19 11.90
N PRO A 18 10.13 -2.13 11.62
CA PRO A 18 11.56 -1.92 11.85
C PRO A 18 12.08 -0.69 11.12
N VAL A 19 13.10 -0.03 11.70
CA VAL A 19 13.68 1.21 11.15
C VAL A 19 14.17 1.03 9.72
N ASP A 20 14.76 -0.13 9.39
CA ASP A 20 15.22 -0.47 8.04
C ASP A 20 14.06 -0.63 7.05
N ALA A 21 12.88 -1.05 7.49
CA ALA A 21 11.69 -1.18 6.66
C ALA A 21 10.99 0.15 6.37
N LEU A 22 11.20 1.19 7.20
CA LEU A 22 10.55 2.50 7.03
C LEU A 22 10.97 3.20 5.73
N ALA A 23 12.24 3.06 5.33
CA ALA A 23 12.74 3.62 4.08
C ALA A 23 12.08 2.97 2.86
N ASP A 24 11.93 1.65 2.88
CA ASP A 24 11.25 0.90 1.83
C ASP A 24 9.75 1.24 1.78
N TYR A 25 9.12 1.39 2.95
CA TYR A 25 7.73 1.83 3.03
C TYR A 25 7.53 3.25 2.48
N ALA A 26 8.46 4.18 2.72
CA ALA A 26 8.40 5.51 2.14
C ALA A 26 8.43 5.50 0.60
N GLN A 27 9.16 4.54 -0.01
CA GLN A 27 9.14 4.35 -1.47
C GLN A 27 7.77 3.89 -1.97
N VAL A 28 7.08 3.03 -1.20
CA VAL A 28 5.70 2.61 -1.52
C VAL A 28 4.77 3.81 -1.64
N LEU A 29 4.84 4.77 -0.71
CA LEU A 29 4.00 5.97 -0.76
C LEU A 29 4.20 6.73 -2.09
N GLY A 30 5.45 6.90 -2.53
CA GLY A 30 5.74 7.52 -3.83
C GLY A 30 5.17 6.74 -5.03
N VAL A 31 5.19 5.41 -4.98
CA VAL A 31 4.55 4.56 -6.01
C VAL A 31 3.03 4.75 -6.00
N LEU A 32 2.39 4.76 -4.83
CA LEU A 32 0.94 4.93 -4.70
C LEU A 32 0.47 6.31 -5.18
N GLU A 33 1.26 7.36 -4.97
CA GLU A 33 0.96 8.70 -5.45
C GLU A 33 1.02 8.83 -6.98
N LEU A 34 1.86 8.03 -7.65
CA LEU A 34 2.15 8.16 -9.07
C LEU A 34 1.47 7.11 -9.93
N VAL A 35 1.62 5.83 -9.59
CA VAL A 35 1.24 4.67 -10.40
C VAL A 35 0.62 3.55 -9.55
N PRO A 36 -0.49 3.80 -8.83
CA PRO A 36 -1.08 2.83 -7.90
C PRO A 36 -1.60 1.55 -8.58
N TRP A 37 -1.89 1.60 -9.89
CA TRP A 37 -2.29 0.42 -10.68
C TRP A 37 -1.11 -0.49 -11.09
N ASN A 38 0.10 -0.26 -10.60
CA ASN A 38 1.21 -1.20 -10.80
C ASN A 38 1.24 -2.35 -9.78
N GLY A 39 0.54 -2.22 -8.65
CA GLY A 39 0.39 -3.33 -7.69
C GLY A 39 -0.48 -4.45 -8.24
N ALA A 40 -0.32 -5.66 -7.69
CA ALA A 40 -1.12 -6.81 -8.08
C ALA A 40 -2.55 -6.68 -7.56
N PRO A 41 -3.57 -7.20 -8.26
CA PRO A 41 -4.91 -7.33 -7.68
C PRO A 41 -4.84 -8.22 -6.43
N LEU A 42 -5.65 -7.91 -5.40
CA LEU A 42 -5.70 -8.77 -4.20
C LEU A 42 -6.21 -10.19 -4.51
N ARG A 43 -7.07 -10.31 -5.52
CA ARG A 43 -7.59 -11.59 -6.00
C ARG A 43 -7.35 -11.75 -7.49
N ASP A 44 -6.72 -12.85 -7.87
CA ASP A 44 -6.39 -13.16 -9.27
C ASP A 44 -7.66 -13.37 -10.13
N ASP A 45 -8.77 -13.78 -9.51
CA ASP A 45 -10.07 -13.96 -10.19
C ASP A 45 -10.79 -12.65 -10.48
N ASN A 46 -10.24 -11.51 -10.03
CA ASN A 46 -10.77 -10.17 -10.27
C ASN A 46 -9.65 -9.16 -10.51
N PRO A 47 -8.99 -9.19 -11.69
CA PRO A 47 -7.80 -8.38 -11.98
C PRO A 47 -8.06 -6.87 -12.05
N ASP A 48 -9.31 -6.49 -12.34
CA ASP A 48 -9.76 -5.11 -12.44
C ASP A 48 -10.18 -4.53 -11.08
N ALA A 49 -10.09 -5.30 -9.99
CA ALA A 49 -10.39 -4.83 -8.65
C ALA A 49 -9.47 -3.67 -8.25
N ALA A 50 -10.09 -2.65 -7.64
CA ALA A 50 -9.38 -1.49 -7.11
C ALA A 50 -8.60 -1.79 -5.82
N VAL A 51 -8.84 -2.92 -5.17
CA VAL A 51 -8.05 -3.36 -4.02
C VAL A 51 -6.84 -4.13 -4.52
N ARG A 52 -5.66 -3.64 -4.15
CA ARG A 52 -4.38 -4.10 -4.68
C ARG A 52 -3.34 -4.30 -3.59
N THR A 53 -2.31 -5.05 -3.93
CA THR A 53 -1.18 -5.34 -3.06
C THR A 53 0.12 -4.93 -3.73
N LEU A 54 1.07 -4.46 -2.93
CA LEU A 54 2.41 -4.10 -3.38
C LEU A 54 3.45 -4.60 -2.37
N PRO A 55 4.36 -5.51 -2.77
CA PRO A 55 5.46 -5.92 -1.91
C PRO A 55 6.48 -4.79 -1.76
N PHE A 56 7.14 -4.72 -0.60
CA PHE A 56 8.21 -3.77 -0.34
C PHE A 56 9.26 -4.32 0.60
N GLY A 57 10.47 -3.77 0.52
CA GLY A 57 11.62 -4.24 1.28
C GLY A 57 11.84 -5.74 1.14
N ARG A 58 12.37 -6.38 2.20
CA ARG A 58 12.67 -7.82 2.19
C ARG A 58 11.46 -8.72 2.47
N ALA A 59 10.46 -8.22 3.18
CA ALA A 59 9.40 -9.04 3.78
C ALA A 59 8.09 -8.27 4.01
N GLY A 60 7.95 -7.10 3.38
CA GLY A 60 6.81 -6.20 3.52
C GLY A 60 5.77 -6.39 2.43
N MET A 61 4.51 -6.17 2.80
CA MET A 61 3.38 -6.13 1.87
C MET A 61 2.42 -5.02 2.29
N VAL A 62 2.02 -4.16 1.35
CA VAL A 62 0.96 -3.17 1.55
C VAL A 62 -0.29 -3.61 0.79
N THR A 63 -1.44 -3.57 1.44
CA THR A 63 -2.76 -3.69 0.80
C THR A 63 -3.45 -2.35 0.81
N TYR A 64 -3.98 -1.92 -0.33
CA TYR A 64 -4.57 -0.60 -0.49
C TYR A 64 -5.77 -0.61 -1.43
N LEU A 65 -6.64 0.39 -1.31
CA LEU A 65 -7.81 0.62 -2.17
C LEU A 65 -7.59 1.86 -3.02
N ILE A 66 -7.87 1.76 -4.31
CA ILE A 66 -7.84 2.87 -5.26
C ILE A 66 -9.24 3.49 -5.40
N LEU A 67 -9.39 4.76 -5.05
CA LEU A 67 -10.58 5.58 -5.27
C LEU A 67 -10.30 6.55 -6.42
N GLU A 68 -10.54 6.09 -7.66
CA GLU A 68 -10.21 6.82 -8.89
C GLU A 68 -10.90 8.17 -9.01
N ASP A 69 -12.20 8.21 -8.69
CA ASP A 69 -13.04 9.41 -8.73
C ASP A 69 -12.50 10.54 -7.85
N GLN A 70 -11.86 10.17 -6.74
CA GLN A 70 -11.31 11.08 -5.74
C GLN A 70 -9.81 11.30 -5.90
N ARG A 71 -9.15 10.58 -6.83
CA ARG A 71 -7.68 10.52 -6.92
C ARG A 71 -7.07 10.22 -5.55
N ARG A 72 -7.63 9.25 -4.83
CA ARG A 72 -7.25 8.90 -3.46
C ARG A 72 -6.88 7.42 -3.35
N ILE A 73 -5.91 7.12 -2.51
CA ILE A 73 -5.51 5.78 -2.13
C ILE A 73 -5.71 5.62 -0.63
N ASP A 74 -6.39 4.56 -0.22
CA ASP A 74 -6.50 4.19 1.19
C ASP A 74 -5.57 3.02 1.47
N VAL A 75 -4.59 3.22 2.34
CA VAL A 75 -3.76 2.13 2.86
C VAL A 75 -4.56 1.39 3.93
N LEU A 76 -4.97 0.17 3.61
CA LEU A 76 -5.84 -0.66 4.45
C LEU A 76 -5.05 -1.52 5.43
N ASN A 77 -3.91 -2.04 4.98
CA ASN A 77 -3.06 -2.93 5.77
C ASN A 77 -1.60 -2.84 5.34
N VAL A 78 -0.71 -2.85 6.33
CA VAL A 78 0.73 -2.99 6.15
C VAL A 78 1.17 -4.21 6.95
N LEU A 79 1.69 -5.21 6.25
CA LEU A 79 2.19 -6.43 6.84
C LEU A 79 3.72 -6.47 6.72
N TRP A 80 4.38 -6.85 7.80
CA TRP A 80 5.80 -7.12 7.83
C TRP A 80 6.03 -8.49 8.47
N THR A 81 6.75 -9.37 7.78
CA THR A 81 6.94 -10.77 8.21
C THR A 81 8.37 -11.11 8.66
N GLY A 82 9.23 -10.10 8.84
CA GLY A 82 10.65 -10.30 9.17
C GLY A 82 11.21 -9.42 10.27
#